data_AF-A0A7E5VHQ7-F1
#
_entry.id   AF-A0A7E5VHQ7-F1
#
_cell.length_a   1.000
_cell.length_b   1.000
_cell.length_c   1.000
_cell.angle_alpha   90.00
_cell.angle_beta   90.00
_cell.angle_gamma   90.00
#
_symmetry.space_group_name_H-M   'P 1'
#
loop_
_entity.id
_entity.type
_entity.pdbx_description
1 polymer ?
#
loop_
_entity_poly.entity_id
_entity_poly.type
_entity_poly.pdbx_seq_one_letter_code
_entity_poly.pdbx_strand_id
1 'polypeptide(L)'
;IYFLFCLDACIALLGEHPIAEGSHKVEITCKTPKKCKDGISNGSDFGYGLTHRVLYLLLSRFARGCSVFSLKEDKFKLDKYCMRAFNEAQFIAGQGYKKPDLMMEQIVICTLIGHAQFLQVDWIKHFLTYQTSSGCFTDDSSLLGVNELPMVEVPGDDWTLSNNVIMNGACNGHTTAVASAMLASVLRYILEHNNSSTT
;
A
#
# COMPACT_ATOMS: atom_id res chain seq x y z
N ILE A 1 1.94 -3.71 -18.54
CA ILE A 1 0.77 -2.79 -18.47
C ILE A 1 -0.56 -3.57 -18.44
N TYR A 2 -0.82 -4.53 -19.35
CA TYR A 2 -2.08 -5.32 -19.35
C TYR A 2 -2.42 -6.07 -18.05
N PHE A 3 -1.43 -6.52 -17.26
CA PHE A 3 -1.69 -7.25 -16.02
C PHE A 3 -2.13 -6.37 -14.84
N LEU A 4 -1.77 -5.08 -14.83
CA LEU A 4 -2.12 -4.16 -13.73
C LEU A 4 -3.63 -3.86 -13.76
N PHE A 5 -4.14 -3.48 -14.94
CA PHE A 5 -5.56 -3.21 -15.17
C PHE A 5 -6.50 -4.37 -14.82
N CYS A 6 -6.04 -5.62 -14.92
CA CYS A 6 -6.88 -6.77 -14.65
C CYS A 6 -7.15 -6.95 -13.15
N LEU A 7 -6.17 -6.66 -12.29
CA LEU A 7 -6.32 -6.89 -10.85
C LEU A 7 -7.08 -5.75 -10.17
N ASP A 8 -6.97 -4.53 -10.68
CA ASP A 8 -7.73 -3.37 -10.17
C ASP A 8 -9.23 -3.55 -10.40
N ALA A 9 -9.60 -4.04 -11.58
CA ALA A 9 -10.97 -4.44 -11.87
C ALA A 9 -11.45 -5.54 -10.90
N CYS A 10 -10.58 -6.49 -10.54
CA CYS A 10 -10.91 -7.50 -9.55
C CYS A 10 -11.12 -6.90 -8.15
N ILE A 11 -10.30 -5.93 -7.74
CA ILE A 11 -10.47 -5.22 -6.46
C ILE A 11 -11.81 -4.48 -6.43
N ALA A 12 -12.18 -3.81 -7.52
CA ALA A 12 -13.48 -3.16 -7.63
C ALA A 12 -14.64 -4.16 -7.46
N LEU A 13 -14.57 -5.32 -8.13
CA LEU A 13 -15.56 -6.40 -7.97
C LEU A 13 -15.61 -6.98 -6.55
N LEU A 14 -14.46 -7.08 -5.88
CA LEU A 14 -14.41 -7.46 -4.47
C LEU A 14 -15.13 -6.42 -3.58
N GLY A 15 -15.12 -5.15 -4.01
CA GLY A 15 -15.84 -4.04 -3.40
C GLY A 15 -17.35 -4.26 -3.26
N GLU A 16 -17.94 -5.00 -4.20
CA GLU A 16 -19.36 -5.35 -4.25
C GLU A 16 -19.69 -6.59 -3.40
N HIS A 17 -18.67 -7.32 -2.93
CA HIS A 17 -18.88 -8.51 -2.11
C HIS A 17 -19.45 -8.11 -0.73
N PRO A 18 -20.48 -8.80 -0.22
CA PRO A 18 -20.97 -8.57 1.13
C PRO A 18 -19.84 -8.72 2.16
N ILE A 19 -19.85 -7.86 3.18
CA ILE A 19 -18.97 -8.02 4.33
C ILE A 19 -19.48 -9.23 5.11
N ALA A 20 -18.59 -10.16 5.43
CA ALA A 20 -18.95 -11.32 6.25
C ALA A 20 -19.32 -10.87 7.67
N GLU A 21 -20.61 -10.90 8.00
CA GLU A 21 -21.10 -10.66 9.35
C GLU A 21 -21.09 -11.96 10.18
N GLY A 22 -20.10 -12.12 11.05
CA GLY A 22 -20.20 -12.99 12.25
C GLY A 22 -19.50 -14.36 12.24
N SER A 23 -19.03 -14.72 13.44
CA SER A 23 -18.45 -15.99 13.92
C SER A 23 -17.16 -16.47 13.23
N HIS A 24 -16.02 -16.29 13.91
CA HIS A 24 -14.69 -16.84 13.60
C HIS A 24 -14.61 -18.39 13.39
N LYS A 25 -15.74 -19.11 13.43
CA LYS A 25 -15.80 -20.57 13.33
C LYS A 25 -16.04 -21.12 11.92
N VAL A 26 -16.46 -20.30 10.96
CA VAL A 26 -16.72 -20.76 9.59
C VAL A 26 -15.82 -19.99 8.63
N GLU A 27 -15.01 -20.73 7.88
CA GLU A 27 -14.22 -20.16 6.80
C GLU A 27 -15.16 -19.77 5.64
N ILE A 28 -15.20 -18.47 5.34
CA ILE A 28 -16.03 -17.93 4.26
C ILE A 28 -15.14 -17.67 3.06
N THR A 29 -15.44 -18.31 1.93
CA THR A 29 -14.73 -18.06 0.68
C THR A 29 -15.36 -16.89 -0.09
N CYS A 30 -14.55 -15.95 -0.57
CA CYS A 30 -15.01 -14.85 -1.40
C CYS A 30 -15.52 -15.37 -2.76
N LYS A 31 -16.61 -14.78 -3.28
CA LYS A 31 -17.08 -15.01 -4.66
C LYS A 31 -16.16 -14.33 -5.68
N THR A 32 -14.96 -14.87 -5.83
CA THR A 32 -13.93 -14.32 -6.73
C THR A 32 -13.97 -15.02 -8.09
N PRO A 33 -14.12 -14.29 -9.22
CA PRO A 33 -14.07 -14.87 -10.57
C PRO A 33 -12.77 -15.61 -10.84
N LYS A 34 -12.82 -16.67 -11.66
CA LYS A 34 -11.63 -17.48 -12.00
C LYS A 34 -10.46 -16.62 -12.51
N LYS A 35 -10.73 -15.67 -13.41
CA LYS A 35 -9.71 -14.75 -13.95
C LYS A 35 -9.00 -13.95 -12.85
N CYS A 36 -9.71 -13.55 -11.80
CA CYS A 36 -9.13 -12.85 -10.66
C CYS A 36 -8.27 -13.79 -9.81
N LYS A 37 -8.74 -15.02 -9.54
CA LYS A 37 -7.93 -16.05 -8.87
C LYS A 37 -6.64 -16.35 -9.65
N ASP A 38 -6.74 -16.47 -10.97
CA ASP A 38 -5.59 -16.69 -11.84
C ASP A 38 -4.62 -15.50 -11.80
N GLY A 39 -5.12 -14.26 -11.79
CA GLY A 39 -4.29 -13.06 -11.61
C GLY A 39 -3.59 -13.01 -10.25
N ILE A 40 -4.24 -13.46 -9.18
CA ILE A 40 -3.65 -13.54 -7.84
C ILE A 40 -2.57 -14.61 -7.77
N SER A 41 -2.75 -15.75 -8.45
CA SER A 41 -1.81 -16.87 -8.40
C SER A 41 -0.65 -16.75 -9.40
N ASN A 42 -0.91 -16.23 -10.60
CA ASN A 42 -0.01 -16.26 -11.74
C ASN A 42 0.34 -14.87 -12.29
N GLY A 43 -0.03 -13.80 -11.57
CA GLY A 43 0.32 -12.43 -11.93
C GLY A 43 1.82 -12.12 -11.81
N SER A 44 2.18 -10.85 -12.02
CA SER A 44 3.56 -10.39 -11.90
C SER A 44 4.15 -10.68 -10.52
N ASP A 45 5.40 -11.10 -10.47
CA ASP A 45 6.17 -11.36 -9.26
C ASP A 45 7.02 -10.14 -8.81
N PHE A 46 6.79 -8.97 -9.42
CA PHE A 46 7.45 -7.71 -9.12
C PHE A 46 6.53 -6.51 -9.41
N GLY A 47 6.89 -5.35 -8.87
CA GLY A 47 6.25 -4.07 -9.07
C GLY A 47 4.81 -4.02 -8.55
N TYR A 48 4.03 -3.07 -9.09
CA TYR A 48 2.62 -2.91 -8.73
C TYR A 48 1.79 -4.18 -8.95
N GLY A 49 2.15 -5.01 -9.93
CA GLY A 49 1.46 -6.29 -10.12
C GLY A 49 1.63 -7.26 -8.94
N LEU A 50 2.79 -7.28 -8.29
CA LEU A 50 2.99 -8.03 -7.05
C LEU A 50 2.26 -7.37 -5.87
N THR A 51 2.43 -6.06 -5.72
CA THR A 51 1.80 -5.25 -4.67
C THR A 51 0.29 -5.45 -4.66
N HIS A 52 -0.36 -5.41 -5.83
CA HIS A 52 -1.81 -5.53 -5.94
C HIS A 52 -2.31 -6.95 -5.63
N ARG A 53 -1.49 -8.00 -5.83
CA ARG A 53 -1.85 -9.38 -5.42
C ARG A 53 -1.93 -9.49 -3.90
N VAL A 54 -1.00 -8.85 -3.20
CA VAL A 54 -1.03 -8.73 -1.74
C VAL A 54 -2.24 -7.90 -1.31
N LEU A 55 -2.45 -6.73 -1.93
CA LEU A 55 -3.59 -5.86 -1.63
C LEU A 55 -4.94 -6.57 -1.79
N TYR A 56 -5.13 -7.36 -2.85
CA TYR A 56 -6.37 -8.12 -3.04
C TYR A 56 -6.63 -9.11 -1.89
N LEU A 57 -5.61 -9.88 -1.49
CA LEU A 57 -5.70 -10.85 -0.40
C LEU A 57 -5.95 -10.14 0.94
N LEU A 58 -5.31 -8.99 1.17
CA LEU A 58 -5.54 -8.12 2.32
C LEU A 58 -6.97 -7.63 2.40
N LEU A 59 -7.51 -7.06 1.32
CA LEU A 59 -8.87 -6.54 1.28
C LEU A 59 -9.90 -7.65 1.44
N SER A 60 -9.63 -8.82 0.86
CA SER A 60 -10.48 -10.00 1.04
C SER A 60 -10.57 -10.38 2.52
N ARG A 61 -9.43 -10.45 3.21
CA ARG A 61 -9.35 -10.80 4.62
C ARG A 61 -9.92 -9.73 5.55
N PHE A 62 -9.48 -8.48 5.43
CA PHE A 62 -9.73 -7.43 6.42
C PHE A 62 -10.95 -6.56 6.09
N ALA A 63 -11.22 -6.30 4.81
CA ALA A 63 -12.37 -5.49 4.42
C ALA A 63 -13.63 -6.34 4.18
N ARG A 64 -13.48 -7.59 3.73
CA ARG A 64 -14.62 -8.48 3.44
C ARG A 64 -14.79 -9.64 4.42
N GLY A 65 -13.76 -9.99 5.19
CA GLY A 65 -13.83 -11.11 6.14
C GLY A 65 -13.90 -12.48 5.47
N CYS A 66 -13.36 -12.62 4.26
CA CYS A 66 -13.37 -13.88 3.50
C CYS A 66 -11.97 -14.24 2.96
N SER A 67 -11.78 -15.51 2.60
CA SER A 67 -10.59 -16.01 1.90
C SER A 67 -10.85 -16.24 0.42
N VAL A 68 -9.89 -15.96 -0.45
CA VAL A 68 -10.01 -16.14 -1.90
C VAL A 68 -9.91 -17.61 -2.29
N PHE A 69 -8.94 -18.32 -1.71
CA PHE A 69 -8.71 -19.74 -1.94
C PHE A 69 -9.07 -20.54 -0.69
N SER A 70 -8.29 -20.34 0.36
CA SER A 70 -8.54 -20.82 1.72
C SER A 70 -7.71 -20.00 2.69
N LEU A 71 -8.05 -19.98 3.98
CA LEU A 71 -7.30 -19.25 5.00
C LEU A 71 -5.82 -19.64 5.00
N LYS A 72 -5.53 -20.94 4.86
CA LYS A 72 -4.16 -21.47 4.85
C LYS A 72 -3.41 -21.07 3.57
N GLU A 73 -4.07 -21.19 2.42
CA GLU A 73 -3.46 -20.89 1.12
C GLU A 73 -3.23 -19.39 0.94
N ASP A 74 -4.19 -18.57 1.35
CA ASP A 74 -4.10 -17.12 1.30
C ASP A 74 -2.98 -16.61 2.20
N LYS A 75 -2.86 -17.16 3.43
CA LYS A 75 -1.76 -16.84 4.34
C LYS A 75 -0.40 -17.20 3.71
N PHE A 76 -0.28 -18.41 3.16
CA PHE A 76 0.95 -18.83 2.49
C PHE A 76 1.32 -17.92 1.30
N LYS A 77 0.32 -17.52 0.50
CA LYS A 77 0.53 -16.59 -0.62
C LYS A 77 0.94 -15.20 -0.13
N LEU A 78 0.26 -14.66 0.87
CA LEU A 78 0.61 -13.38 1.50
C LEU A 78 2.08 -13.38 1.97
N ASP A 79 2.48 -14.37 2.75
CA ASP A 79 3.85 -14.49 3.26
C ASP A 79 4.87 -14.58 2.10
N LYS A 80 4.60 -15.45 1.11
CA LYS A 80 5.46 -15.61 -0.08
C LYS A 80 5.59 -14.33 -0.89
N TYR A 81 4.49 -13.62 -1.13
CA TYR A 81 4.48 -12.41 -1.94
C TYR A 81 5.15 -11.24 -1.22
N CYS A 82 4.94 -11.11 0.09
CA CYS A 82 5.64 -10.10 0.89
C CYS A 82 7.14 -10.36 1.02
N MET A 83 7.59 -11.63 1.07
CA MET A 83 9.02 -11.92 0.96
C MET A 83 9.61 -11.47 -0.38
N ARG A 84 8.88 -11.63 -1.48
CA ARG A 84 9.31 -11.15 -2.80
C ARG A 84 9.32 -9.62 -2.88
N ALA A 85 8.28 -8.97 -2.35
CA ALA A 85 8.21 -7.52 -2.27
C ALA A 85 9.35 -6.95 -1.41
N PHE A 86 9.77 -7.67 -0.36
CA PHE A 86 10.89 -7.26 0.46
C PHE A 86 12.21 -7.27 -0.33
N ASN A 87 12.47 -8.33 -1.10
CA ASN A 87 13.65 -8.40 -1.96
C ASN A 87 13.65 -7.28 -3.01
N GLU A 88 12.47 -6.95 -3.56
CA GLU A 88 12.33 -5.83 -4.48
C GLU A 88 12.56 -4.48 -3.79
N ALA A 89 12.02 -4.27 -2.59
CA ALA A 89 12.25 -3.08 -1.79
C ALA A 89 13.74 -2.87 -1.46
N GLN A 90 14.46 -3.96 -1.13
CA GLN A 90 15.93 -3.91 -0.97
C GLN A 90 16.64 -3.48 -2.25
N PHE A 91 16.20 -3.99 -3.41
CA PHE A 91 16.74 -3.58 -4.70
C PHE A 91 16.45 -2.10 -4.98
N ILE A 92 15.22 -1.63 -4.73
CA ILE A 92 14.85 -0.21 -4.91
C ILE A 92 15.71 0.69 -4.02
N ALA A 93 15.91 0.32 -2.74
CA ALA A 93 16.79 1.04 -1.83
C ALA A 93 18.24 1.08 -2.35
N GLY A 94 18.77 -0.06 -2.80
CA GLY A 94 20.11 -0.17 -3.38
C GLY A 94 20.30 0.60 -4.69
N GLN A 95 19.21 0.92 -5.39
CA GLN A 95 19.21 1.74 -6.60
C GLN A 95 18.93 3.23 -6.33
N GLY A 96 19.00 3.66 -5.07
CA GLY A 96 18.80 5.06 -4.69
C GLY A 96 17.34 5.49 -4.69
N TYR A 97 16.42 4.59 -4.31
CA TYR A 97 15.01 4.90 -4.06
C TYR A 97 14.25 5.47 -5.28
N LYS A 98 14.64 5.08 -6.50
CA LYS A 98 14.05 5.57 -7.77
C LYS A 98 12.55 5.26 -7.98
N LYS A 99 11.95 4.46 -7.09
CA LYS A 99 10.53 4.07 -7.11
C LYS A 99 9.93 4.25 -5.71
N PRO A 100 9.85 5.50 -5.21
CA PRO A 100 9.49 5.75 -3.82
C PRO A 100 8.06 5.34 -3.52
N ASP A 101 7.13 5.67 -4.42
CA ASP A 101 5.71 5.30 -4.34
C ASP A 101 5.52 3.78 -4.17
N LEU A 102 6.01 2.98 -5.14
CA LEU A 102 5.95 1.52 -5.08
C LEU A 102 6.56 0.95 -3.80
N MET A 103 7.72 1.45 -3.36
CA MET A 103 8.38 0.93 -2.17
C MET A 103 7.60 1.28 -0.89
N MET A 104 7.04 2.49 -0.79
CA MET A 104 6.17 2.87 0.32
C MET A 104 4.90 2.01 0.34
N GLU A 105 4.28 1.74 -0.81
CA GLU A 105 3.15 0.81 -0.90
C GLU A 105 3.52 -0.58 -0.37
N GLN A 106 4.65 -1.13 -0.81
CA GLN A 106 5.15 -2.43 -0.37
C GLN A 106 5.39 -2.49 1.15
N ILE A 107 5.97 -1.43 1.73
CA ILE A 107 6.14 -1.31 3.17
C ILE A 107 4.78 -1.35 3.87
N VAL A 108 3.82 -0.53 3.44
CA VAL A 108 2.49 -0.45 4.07
C VAL A 108 1.77 -1.79 4.01
N ILE A 109 1.58 -2.36 2.82
CA ILE A 109 0.76 -3.57 2.67
C ILE A 109 1.34 -4.76 3.43
N CYS A 110 2.67 -4.92 3.45
CA CYS A 110 3.29 -6.09 4.07
C CYS A 110 3.47 -5.93 5.58
N THR A 111 3.59 -4.71 6.10
CA THR A 111 3.62 -4.47 7.55
C THR A 111 2.26 -4.72 8.19
N LEU A 112 1.15 -4.50 7.47
CA LEU A 112 -0.21 -4.83 7.95
C LEU A 112 -0.43 -6.31 8.28
N ILE A 113 0.35 -7.23 7.70
CA ILE A 113 0.30 -8.67 8.02
C ILE A 113 1.44 -9.14 8.93
N GLY A 114 2.28 -8.22 9.43
CA GLY A 114 3.31 -8.52 10.42
C GLY A 114 4.74 -8.68 9.87
N HIS A 115 5.02 -8.31 8.61
CA HIS A 115 6.41 -8.29 8.11
C HIS A 115 7.16 -7.05 8.60
N ALA A 116 7.52 -7.03 9.89
CA ALA A 116 8.24 -5.93 10.53
C ALA A 116 9.60 -5.61 9.89
N GLN A 117 10.20 -6.54 9.16
CA GLN A 117 11.46 -6.36 8.42
C GLN A 117 11.45 -5.20 7.42
N PHE A 118 10.27 -4.74 6.97
CA PHE A 118 10.12 -3.55 6.11
C PHE A 118 10.31 -2.22 6.87
N LEU A 119 10.23 -2.23 8.20
CA LEU A 119 10.35 -1.04 9.05
C LEU A 119 11.82 -0.69 9.32
N GLN A 120 12.65 -0.69 8.26
CA GLN A 120 14.06 -0.33 8.34
C GLN A 120 14.21 1.17 8.61
N VAL A 121 14.95 1.53 9.66
CA VAL A 121 15.11 2.93 10.09
C VAL A 121 15.60 3.82 8.95
N ASP A 122 16.57 3.35 8.16
CA ASP A 122 17.12 4.14 7.05
C ASP A 122 16.11 4.36 5.92
N TRP A 123 15.24 3.38 5.64
CA TRP A 123 14.19 3.52 4.64
C TRP A 123 13.14 4.53 5.09
N ILE A 124 12.69 4.43 6.35
CA ILE A 124 11.71 5.36 6.92
C ILE A 124 12.26 6.78 6.95
N LYS A 125 13.52 6.97 7.39
CA LYS A 125 14.19 8.28 7.37
C LYS A 125 14.29 8.85 5.97
N HIS A 126 14.58 8.02 4.97
CA HIS A 126 14.60 8.46 3.58
C HIS A 126 13.21 8.94 3.12
N PHE A 127 12.15 8.18 3.38
CA PHE A 127 10.81 8.60 2.96
C PHE A 127 10.27 9.81 3.73
N LEU A 128 10.75 10.08 4.93
CA LEU A 128 10.44 11.34 5.62
C LEU A 128 10.96 12.58 4.89
N THR A 129 11.97 12.47 4.01
CA THR A 129 12.41 13.62 3.19
C THR A 129 11.42 13.99 2.09
N TYR A 130 10.41 13.14 1.83
CA TYR A 130 9.32 13.42 0.90
C TYR A 130 8.21 14.27 1.52
N GLN A 131 8.29 14.54 2.83
CA GLN A 131 7.37 15.42 3.53
C GLN A 131 7.68 16.88 3.19
N THR A 132 6.65 17.63 2.81
CA THR A 132 6.74 19.07 2.54
C THR A 132 6.66 19.88 3.84
N SER A 133 6.92 21.19 3.76
CA SER A 133 6.78 22.11 4.91
C SER A 133 5.34 22.20 5.46
N SER A 134 4.33 21.87 4.65
CA SER A 134 2.93 21.80 5.09
C SER A 134 2.57 20.46 5.76
N GLY A 135 3.50 19.50 5.82
CA GLY A 135 3.35 18.22 6.48
C GLY A 135 2.74 17.11 5.62
N CYS A 136 2.30 17.41 4.38
CA CYS A 136 1.88 16.42 3.40
C CYS A 136 3.08 15.80 2.68
N PHE A 137 2.85 14.83 1.79
CA PHE A 137 3.91 14.19 1.02
C PHE A 137 3.75 14.43 -0.49
N THR A 138 4.88 14.49 -1.19
CA THR A 138 4.95 14.62 -2.64
C THR A 138 6.07 13.76 -3.19
N ASP A 139 5.85 13.17 -4.36
CA ASP A 139 6.86 12.45 -5.16
C ASP A 139 7.55 13.35 -6.19
N ASP A 140 7.13 14.62 -6.28
CA ASP A 140 7.78 15.62 -7.10
C ASP A 140 9.07 16.12 -6.45
N SER A 141 10.20 15.70 -7.02
CA SER A 141 11.55 16.11 -6.58
C SER A 141 11.77 17.62 -6.57
N SER A 142 11.03 18.40 -7.37
CA SER A 142 11.18 19.85 -7.45
C SER A 142 10.58 20.59 -6.25
N LEU A 143 9.68 19.93 -5.50
CA LEU A 143 8.99 20.48 -4.34
C LEU A 143 9.64 20.07 -3.01
N LEU A 144 10.62 19.15 -3.04
CA LEU A 144 11.32 18.68 -1.85
C LEU A 144 12.26 19.75 -1.28
N GLY A 145 12.13 20.04 0.01
CA GLY A 145 12.95 21.04 0.70
C GLY A 145 12.60 22.50 0.40
N VAL A 146 11.50 22.76 -0.32
CA VAL A 146 10.99 24.11 -0.54
C VAL A 146 10.21 24.55 0.69
N ASN A 147 10.65 25.64 1.34
CA ASN A 147 10.03 26.15 2.56
C ASN A 147 8.66 26.81 2.30
N GLU A 148 8.50 27.45 1.14
CA GLU A 148 7.27 28.12 0.71
C GLU A 148 6.72 27.44 -0.53
N LEU A 149 5.61 26.71 -0.36
CA LEU A 149 4.95 26.05 -1.46
C LEU A 149 4.36 27.12 -2.40
N PRO A 150 4.62 27.06 -3.72
CA PRO A 150 4.04 28.02 -4.65
C PRO A 150 2.52 27.84 -4.62
N MET A 151 1.80 28.86 -4.13
CA MET A 151 0.35 28.93 -4.26
C MET A 151 0.03 29.17 -5.73
N VAL A 152 -0.20 28.11 -6.49
CA VAL A 152 -0.72 28.25 -7.86
C VAL A 152 -2.20 28.60 -7.77
N GLU A 153 -2.55 29.83 -8.16
CA GLU A 153 -3.95 30.18 -8.43
C GLU A 153 -4.44 29.30 -9.58
N VAL A 154 -5.38 28.38 -9.29
CA VAL A 154 -6.01 27.56 -10.33
C VAL A 154 -7.05 28.42 -11.04
N PRO A 155 -6.91 28.72 -12.34
CA PRO A 155 -7.88 29.54 -13.05
C PRO A 155 -9.13 28.72 -13.37
N GLY A 156 -10.28 29.15 -12.83
CA GLY A 156 -11.61 28.86 -13.40
C GLY A 156 -12.40 27.68 -12.82
N ASP A 157 -13.73 27.84 -12.87
CA ASP A 157 -14.81 26.93 -12.43
C ASP A 157 -14.90 25.59 -13.22
N ASP A 158 -13.79 25.08 -13.74
CA ASP A 158 -13.75 23.78 -14.41
C ASP A 158 -13.50 22.67 -13.37
N TRP A 159 -14.54 21.87 -13.12
CA TRP A 159 -14.45 20.65 -12.34
C TRP A 159 -13.58 19.63 -13.08
N THR A 160 -12.27 19.70 -12.88
CA THR A 160 -11.35 18.65 -13.32
C THR A 160 -11.39 17.51 -12.30
N LEU A 161 -11.40 16.27 -12.78
CA LEU A 161 -11.18 15.12 -11.92
C LEU A 161 -9.79 15.30 -11.30
N SER A 162 -9.73 15.59 -9.99
CA SER A 162 -8.48 15.91 -9.29
C SER A 162 -7.43 14.84 -9.61
N ASN A 163 -6.27 15.25 -10.13
CA ASN A 163 -5.13 14.38 -10.45
C ASN A 163 -4.42 13.86 -9.17
N ASN A 164 -5.16 13.63 -8.08
CA ASN A 164 -4.67 13.39 -6.72
C ASN A 164 -3.75 14.49 -6.19
N VAL A 165 -3.73 15.67 -6.81
CA VAL A 165 -2.94 16.81 -6.35
C VAL A 165 -3.80 17.65 -5.42
N ILE A 166 -3.34 17.88 -4.20
CA ILE A 166 -4.02 18.67 -3.17
C ILE A 166 -3.14 19.86 -2.76
N MET A 167 -3.73 20.88 -2.13
CA MET A 167 -3.03 22.09 -1.69
C MET A 167 -2.28 22.80 -2.85
N ASN A 168 -2.98 23.12 -3.94
CA ASN A 168 -2.48 23.93 -5.06
C ASN A 168 -1.21 23.38 -5.75
N GLY A 169 -1.06 22.06 -5.92
CA GLY A 169 0.16 21.51 -6.55
C GLY A 169 1.18 20.95 -5.57
N ALA A 170 1.10 21.37 -4.30
CA ALA A 170 2.13 21.08 -3.33
C ALA A 170 2.20 19.62 -2.86
N CYS A 171 1.06 18.93 -2.89
CA CYS A 171 0.89 17.65 -2.24
C CYS A 171 0.30 16.62 -3.21
N ASN A 172 0.74 15.38 -3.09
CA ASN A 172 0.12 14.23 -3.74
C ASN A 172 -0.70 13.46 -2.70
N GLY A 173 -2.00 13.35 -2.90
CA GLY A 173 -2.95 12.71 -1.99
C GLY A 173 -2.72 11.19 -1.86
N HIS A 174 -2.35 10.51 -2.95
CA HIS A 174 -1.98 9.09 -2.91
C HIS A 174 -0.71 8.91 -2.10
N THR A 175 0.35 9.63 -2.44
CA THR A 175 1.64 9.59 -1.71
C THR A 175 1.45 9.95 -0.24
N THR A 176 0.64 10.96 0.07
CA THR A 176 0.31 11.36 1.43
C THR A 176 -0.43 10.26 2.18
N ALA A 177 -1.40 9.60 1.56
CA ALA A 177 -2.14 8.50 2.19
C ALA A 177 -1.22 7.31 2.49
N VAL A 178 -0.39 6.91 1.51
CA VAL A 178 0.56 5.79 1.68
C VAL A 178 1.61 6.13 2.74
N ALA A 179 2.22 7.31 2.70
CA ALA A 179 3.19 7.75 3.70
C ALA A 179 2.57 7.81 5.11
N SER A 180 1.33 8.30 5.23
CA SER A 180 0.61 8.32 6.51
C SER A 180 0.38 6.90 7.04
N ALA A 181 -0.01 5.95 6.19
CA ALA A 181 -0.17 4.55 6.57
C ALA A 181 1.17 3.90 6.97
N MET A 182 2.27 4.27 6.31
CA MET A 182 3.62 3.82 6.67
C MET A 182 4.00 4.32 8.08
N LEU A 183 3.81 5.61 8.35
CA LEU A 183 4.08 6.20 9.65
C LEU A 183 3.21 5.58 10.76
N ALA A 184 1.93 5.34 10.48
CA ALA A 184 1.04 4.64 11.41
C ALA A 184 1.55 3.23 11.73
N SER A 185 2.08 2.52 10.73
CA SER A 185 2.68 1.19 10.91
C SER A 185 3.94 1.21 11.77
N VAL A 186 4.81 2.22 11.56
CA VAL A 186 6.00 2.45 12.41
C VAL A 186 5.59 2.75 13.85
N LEU A 187 4.66 3.68 14.07
CA LEU A 187 4.19 4.05 15.40
C LEU A 187 3.58 2.85 16.12
N ARG A 188 2.74 2.08 15.44
CA ARG A 188 2.15 0.86 15.99
C ARG A 188 3.24 -0.13 16.42
N TYR A 189 4.23 -0.38 15.57
CA TYR A 189 5.34 -1.28 15.89
C TYR A 189 6.10 -0.85 17.15
N ILE A 190 6.43 0.45 17.25
CA ILE A 190 7.12 1.02 18.41
C ILE A 190 6.28 0.85 19.69
N LEU A 191 4.98 1.16 19.64
CA LEU A 191 4.09 1.06 20.80
C LEU A 191 3.90 -0.39 21.26
N GLU A 192 3.75 -1.33 20.34
CA GLU A 192 3.58 -2.75 20.68
C GLU A 192 4.87 -3.37 21.26
N HIS A 193 6.06 -2.95 20.78
CA HIS A 193 7.34 -3.53 21.23
C HIS A 193 7.90 -2.86 22.48
N ASN A 194 7.74 -1.54 22.65
CA ASN A 194 8.19 -0.86 23.86
C ASN A 194 7.38 -1.28 25.09
N ASN A 195 6.08 -1.52 24.95
CA ASN A 195 5.24 -2.01 26.04
C ASN A 195 5.50 -3.48 26.40
N SER A 196 6.08 -4.27 25.49
CA SER A 196 6.45 -5.67 25.73
C SER A 196 7.77 -5.82 26.51
N SER A 197 8.53 -4.73 26.71
CA SER A 197 9.79 -4.73 27.46
C SER A 197 9.60 -4.36 28.95
N THR A 198 8.37 -4.06 29.36
CA THR A 198 8.02 -3.53 30.70
C THR A 198 7.15 -4.47 31.53
N THR A 199 6.95 -5.71 31.09
CA THR A 199 6.24 -6.79 31.80
C THR A 199 7.10 -8.03 31.86
#